data_AF-A0A959VHY7-F1
#
_entry.id   AF-A0A959VHY7-F1
#
_cell.length_a   1.000
_cell.length_b   1.000
_cell.length_c   1.000
_cell.angle_alpha   90.00
_cell.angle_beta   90.00
_cell.angle_gamma   90.00
#
_symmetry.space_group_name_H-M   'P 1'
#
loop_
_entity.id
_entity.type
_entity.pdbx_description
1 polymer ?
#
loop_
_entity_poly.entity_id
_entity_poly.type
_entity_poly.pdbx_seq_one_letter_code
_entity_poly.pdbx_strand_id
1 'polypeptide(L)'
;MHNKKPSQKHLTLIIVVNSVAVCILAWYGWMYLNKKNSRDINGLAQKAGEAFATNDFKTYYRQVDSREIESFDMTESKARALWDELYAPRIERYFSGAQCELEPMSGSQAQYRCTMQVDGKAMDSGVLVTWSPRKGTASLVMQLPELWKLEYMEQTKQPLGELGEFEAIIAGVTKDRSTLEKYGVTGFIGNTPTSKVSNWDTVLSKYKQILAQRRNLKTN
;
A
#
# COMPACT_ATOMS: atom_id res chain seq x y z
N MET A 1 -65.14 25.88 27.76
CA MET A 1 -63.79 25.30 27.89
C MET A 1 -62.79 26.30 27.30
N HIS A 2 -62.03 27.02 28.14
CA HIS A 2 -61.03 27.99 27.66
C HIS A 2 -59.69 27.29 27.41
N ASN A 3 -59.33 27.13 26.14
CA ASN A 3 -57.97 26.72 25.76
C ASN A 3 -57.00 27.87 26.11
N LYS A 4 -56.24 27.70 27.19
CA LYS A 4 -55.12 28.59 27.53
C LYS A 4 -54.09 28.51 26.39
N LYS A 5 -53.91 29.59 25.64
CA LYS A 5 -52.82 29.72 24.67
C LYS A 5 -51.49 29.55 25.43
N PRO A 6 -50.55 28.74 24.92
CA PRO A 6 -49.26 28.56 25.57
C PRO A 6 -48.54 29.91 25.68
N SER A 7 -48.05 30.22 26.88
CA SER A 7 -47.23 31.41 27.13
C SER A 7 -46.05 31.44 26.15
N GLN A 8 -45.77 32.61 25.60
CA GLN A 8 -44.70 32.86 24.62
C GLN A 8 -43.35 32.28 25.08
N LYS A 9 -43.10 32.24 26.41
CA LYS A 9 -41.90 31.62 27.01
C LYS A 9 -41.82 30.11 26.77
N HIS A 10 -42.95 29.39 26.79
CA HIS A 10 -42.99 27.95 26.49
C HIS A 10 -42.80 27.68 25.01
N LEU A 11 -43.33 28.55 24.13
CA LEU A 11 -43.11 28.42 22.69
C LEU A 11 -41.63 28.63 22.34
N THR A 12 -40.98 29.64 22.91
CA THR A 12 -39.53 29.89 22.73
C THR A 12 -38.69 28.73 23.26
N LEU A 13 -39.02 28.18 24.43
CA LEU A 13 -38.31 27.04 25.01
C LEU A 13 -38.39 25.80 24.09
N ILE A 14 -39.56 25.49 23.54
CA ILE A 14 -39.75 24.37 22.61
C ILE A 14 -38.95 24.57 21.33
N ILE A 15 -38.90 25.79 20.79
CA ILE A 15 -38.12 26.10 19.58
C ILE A 15 -36.62 25.94 19.83
N VAL A 16 -36.13 26.41 20.98
CA VAL A 16 -34.70 26.30 21.35
C VAL A 16 -34.31 24.83 21.54
N VAL A 17 -35.11 24.04 22.27
CA VAL A 17 -34.82 22.62 22.49
C VAL A 17 -34.82 21.82 21.18
N ASN A 18 -35.80 22.06 20.29
CA ASN A 18 -35.84 21.39 18.99
C ASN A 18 -34.68 21.84 18.08
N SER A 19 -34.32 23.13 18.10
CA SER A 19 -33.18 23.63 17.33
C SER A 19 -31.86 23.02 17.79
N VAL A 20 -31.64 22.91 19.10
CA VAL A 20 -30.45 22.25 19.66
C VAL A 20 -30.41 20.77 19.30
N ALA A 21 -31.54 20.06 19.38
CA ALA A 21 -31.61 18.64 18.99
C ALA A 21 -31.30 18.44 17.50
N VAL A 22 -31.81 19.32 16.62
CA VAL A 22 -31.52 19.29 15.17
C VAL A 22 -30.04 19.60 14.91
N CYS A 23 -29.43 20.55 15.61
CA CYS A 23 -28.00 20.84 15.49
C CYS A 23 -27.13 19.67 15.95
N ILE A 24 -27.49 18.99 17.04
CA ILE A 24 -26.78 17.79 17.52
C ILE A 24 -26.92 16.65 16.52
N LEU A 25 -28.11 16.41 15.97
CA LEU A 25 -28.33 15.37 14.95
C LEU A 25 -27.60 15.67 13.64
N ALA A 26 -27.56 16.93 13.21
CA ALA A 26 -26.79 17.36 12.04
C ALA A 26 -25.28 17.19 12.28
N TRP A 27 -24.79 17.53 13.48
CA TRP A 27 -23.39 17.30 13.87
C TRP A 27 -23.04 15.81 13.91
N TYR A 28 -23.88 14.99 14.53
CA TYR A 28 -23.69 13.53 14.54
C TYR A 28 -23.75 12.94 13.14
N GLY A 29 -24.72 13.37 12.32
CA GLY A 29 -24.81 12.96 10.91
C GLY A 29 -23.56 13.34 10.12
N TRP A 30 -23.06 14.56 10.31
CA TRP A 30 -21.85 15.05 9.65
C TRP A 30 -20.57 14.32 10.15
N MET A 31 -20.44 14.09 11.46
CA MET A 31 -19.36 13.28 12.03
C MET A 31 -19.40 11.83 11.53
N TYR A 32 -20.58 11.23 11.44
CA TYR A 32 -20.72 9.83 11.01
C TYR A 32 -20.49 9.67 9.51
N LEU A 33 -20.89 10.65 8.70
CA LEU A 33 -20.60 10.70 7.26
C LEU A 33 -19.11 10.98 6.99
N ASN A 34 -18.48 11.88 7.74
CA ASN A 34 -17.04 12.12 7.63
C ASN A 34 -16.21 10.91 8.09
N LYS A 35 -16.61 10.21 9.16
CA LYS A 35 -15.98 8.94 9.58
C LYS A 35 -16.15 7.81 8.55
N LYS A 36 -17.27 7.74 7.82
CA LYS A 36 -17.50 6.72 6.79
C LYS A 36 -16.64 6.91 5.53
N ASN A 37 -16.21 8.15 5.25
CA ASN A 37 -15.43 8.46 4.05
C ASN A 37 -13.92 8.37 4.23
N SER A 38 -13.41 8.35 5.46
CA SER A 38 -12.08 7.83 5.77
C SER A 38 -12.21 6.34 6.08
N ARG A 39 -12.20 5.47 5.06
CA ARG A 39 -11.94 4.04 5.33
C ARG A 39 -10.65 3.97 6.14
N ASP A 40 -10.65 3.13 7.17
CA ASP A 40 -9.51 2.91 8.07
C ASP A 40 -8.31 2.39 7.27
N ILE A 41 -7.56 3.31 6.67
CA ILE A 41 -6.39 3.01 5.85
C ILE A 41 -5.33 2.29 6.67
N ASN A 42 -5.24 2.63 7.95
CA ASN A 42 -4.37 1.99 8.92
C ASN A 42 -4.77 0.52 9.10
N GLY A 43 -6.06 0.24 9.30
CA GLY A 43 -6.59 -1.12 9.34
C GLY A 43 -6.40 -1.88 8.02
N LEU A 44 -6.49 -1.22 6.86
CA LEU A 44 -6.23 -1.84 5.55
C LEU A 44 -4.75 -2.14 5.33
N ALA A 45 -3.86 -1.23 5.74
CA ALA A 45 -2.41 -1.41 5.70
C ALA A 45 -1.97 -2.52 6.63
N GLN A 46 -2.46 -2.52 7.86
CA GLN A 46 -2.23 -3.59 8.83
C GLN A 46 -2.70 -4.93 8.28
N LYS A 47 -3.93 -5.02 7.77
CA LYS A 47 -4.46 -6.28 7.22
C LYS A 47 -3.69 -6.79 6.00
N ALA A 48 -3.33 -5.90 5.06
CA ALA A 48 -2.54 -6.27 3.89
C ALA A 48 -1.12 -6.68 4.31
N GLY A 49 -0.51 -5.94 5.22
CA GLY A 49 0.82 -6.19 5.76
C GLY A 49 0.91 -7.50 6.53
N GLU A 50 -0.02 -7.76 7.44
CA GLU A 50 -0.12 -9.02 8.18
C GLU A 50 -0.30 -10.20 7.22
N ALA A 51 -1.21 -10.08 6.25
CA ALA A 51 -1.42 -11.11 5.25
C ALA A 51 -0.16 -11.38 4.41
N PHE A 52 0.58 -10.34 4.05
CA PHE A 52 1.85 -10.48 3.36
C PHE A 52 2.90 -11.17 4.23
N ALA A 53 3.13 -10.68 5.45
CA ALA A 53 4.14 -11.21 6.36
C ALA A 53 3.86 -12.66 6.79
N THR A 54 2.59 -13.07 6.80
CA THR A 54 2.16 -14.44 7.14
C THR A 54 1.92 -15.35 5.94
N ASN A 55 2.28 -14.91 4.72
CA ASN A 55 2.07 -15.66 3.49
C ASN A 55 0.59 -16.03 3.19
N ASP A 56 -0.37 -15.24 3.69
CA ASP A 56 -1.80 -15.39 3.41
C ASP A 56 -2.21 -14.67 2.11
N PHE A 57 -1.97 -15.36 0.99
CA PHE A 57 -2.35 -14.90 -0.34
C PHE A 57 -3.83 -14.46 -0.43
N LYS A 58 -4.76 -15.23 0.17
CA LYS A 58 -6.20 -15.00 -0.02
C LYS A 58 -6.63 -13.69 0.62
N THR A 59 -6.09 -13.38 1.79
CA THR A 59 -6.36 -12.11 2.46
C THR A 59 -5.66 -10.97 1.75
N TYR A 60 -4.42 -11.15 1.29
CA TYR A 60 -3.67 -10.14 0.56
C TYR A 60 -4.32 -9.77 -0.77
N TYR A 61 -4.72 -10.76 -1.59
CA TYR A 61 -5.32 -10.55 -2.90
C TYR A 61 -6.59 -9.69 -2.83
N ARG A 62 -7.38 -9.81 -1.76
CA ARG A 62 -8.57 -8.98 -1.52
C ARG A 62 -8.25 -7.49 -1.31
N GLN A 63 -6.99 -7.15 -1.04
CA GLN A 63 -6.53 -5.77 -0.85
C GLN A 63 -5.86 -5.20 -2.11
N VAL A 64 -5.60 -6.02 -3.14
CA VAL A 64 -4.88 -5.61 -4.35
C VAL A 64 -5.65 -4.53 -5.12
N ASP A 65 -4.91 -3.55 -5.64
CA ASP A 65 -5.42 -2.45 -6.44
C ASP A 65 -6.07 -2.99 -7.72
N SER A 66 -7.35 -2.65 -7.91
CA SER A 66 -8.12 -3.05 -9.09
C SER A 66 -7.46 -2.62 -10.40
N ARG A 67 -6.62 -1.57 -10.40
CA ARG A 67 -5.82 -1.20 -11.57
C ARG A 67 -4.86 -2.28 -12.02
N GLU A 68 -4.23 -3.00 -11.11
CA GLU A 68 -3.34 -4.10 -11.48
C GLU A 68 -4.16 -5.26 -12.03
N ILE A 69 -5.33 -5.52 -11.43
CA ILE A 69 -6.27 -6.51 -11.90
C ILE A 69 -6.72 -6.18 -13.34
N GLU A 70 -7.11 -4.94 -13.59
CA GLU A 70 -7.57 -4.49 -14.91
C GLU A 70 -6.43 -4.39 -15.93
N SER A 71 -5.29 -3.83 -15.55
CA SER A 71 -4.20 -3.54 -16.49
C SER A 71 -3.41 -4.78 -16.91
N PHE A 72 -3.35 -5.79 -16.04
CA PHE A 72 -2.62 -7.04 -16.31
C PHE A 72 -3.55 -8.24 -16.51
N ASP A 73 -4.87 -8.03 -16.57
CA ASP A 73 -5.86 -9.11 -16.60
C ASP A 73 -5.57 -10.17 -15.51
N MET A 74 -5.32 -9.67 -14.29
CA MET A 74 -4.80 -10.47 -13.17
C MET A 74 -5.93 -11.23 -12.47
N THR A 75 -6.33 -12.35 -13.07
CA THR A 75 -7.20 -13.35 -12.42
C THR A 75 -6.58 -13.85 -11.10
N GLU A 76 -7.42 -14.28 -10.15
CA GLU A 76 -6.95 -14.84 -8.87
C GLU A 76 -5.97 -16.01 -9.08
N SER A 77 -6.19 -16.85 -10.10
CA SER A 77 -5.28 -17.96 -10.43
C SER A 77 -3.91 -17.49 -10.93
N LYS A 78 -3.85 -16.44 -11.76
CA LYS A 78 -2.58 -15.85 -12.21
C LYS A 78 -1.86 -15.19 -11.04
N ALA A 79 -2.58 -14.43 -10.22
CA ALA A 79 -2.03 -13.80 -9.02
C ALA A 79 -1.48 -14.84 -8.04
N ARG A 80 -2.20 -15.95 -7.85
CA ARG A 80 -1.78 -17.05 -6.99
C ARG A 80 -0.51 -17.70 -7.50
N ALA A 81 -0.45 -18.03 -8.78
CA ALA A 81 0.74 -18.64 -9.37
C ALA A 81 1.96 -17.70 -9.31
N LEU A 82 1.76 -16.41 -9.57
CA LEU A 82 2.80 -15.39 -9.40
C LEU A 82 3.26 -15.28 -7.93
N TRP A 83 2.32 -15.32 -6.99
CA TRP A 83 2.59 -15.32 -5.55
C TRP A 83 3.43 -16.52 -5.15
N ASP A 84 3.02 -17.72 -5.53
CA ASP A 84 3.72 -18.96 -5.19
C ASP A 84 5.14 -19.01 -5.80
N GLU A 85 5.35 -18.50 -7.02
CA GLU A 85 6.66 -18.51 -7.66
C GLU A 85 7.61 -17.40 -7.18
N LEU A 86 7.10 -16.17 -6.98
CA LEU A 86 7.95 -15.01 -6.71
C LEU A 86 7.87 -14.49 -5.28
N TYR A 87 6.74 -14.63 -4.59
CA TYR A 87 6.50 -14.00 -3.29
C TYR A 87 6.72 -14.98 -2.14
N ALA A 88 5.99 -16.10 -2.13
CA ALA A 88 6.02 -17.07 -1.04
C ALA A 88 7.45 -17.48 -0.63
N PRO A 89 8.37 -17.83 -1.56
CA PRO A 89 9.74 -18.21 -1.18
C PRO A 89 10.51 -17.07 -0.50
N ARG A 90 10.22 -15.82 -0.87
CA ARG A 90 10.88 -14.63 -0.31
C ARG A 90 10.25 -14.23 1.02
N ILE A 91 8.93 -14.31 1.13
CA ILE A 91 8.19 -14.07 2.37
C ILE A 91 8.64 -15.07 3.44
N GLU A 92 8.68 -16.37 3.12
CA GLU A 92 9.13 -17.41 4.04
C GLU A 92 10.57 -17.19 4.50
N ARG A 93 11.46 -16.75 3.58
CA ARG A 93 12.86 -16.47 3.89
C ARG A 93 13.04 -15.25 4.79
N TYR A 94 12.31 -14.18 4.52
CA TYR A 94 12.61 -12.86 5.06
C TYR A 94 11.68 -12.42 6.19
N PHE A 95 10.41 -12.81 6.13
CA PHE A 95 9.36 -12.35 7.05
C PHE A 95 9.07 -13.35 8.18
N SER A 96 9.62 -14.57 8.11
CA SER A 96 9.54 -15.54 9.21
C SER A 96 10.26 -14.99 10.45
N GLY A 97 9.49 -14.61 11.47
CA GLY A 97 10.01 -14.03 12.72
C GLY A 97 10.38 -12.55 12.63
N ALA A 98 9.99 -11.85 11.55
CA ALA A 98 10.12 -10.41 11.47
C ALA A 98 9.24 -9.70 12.51
N GLN A 99 9.74 -8.61 13.08
CA GLN A 99 8.97 -7.75 13.96
C GLN A 99 8.26 -6.70 13.11
N CYS A 100 6.94 -6.78 13.03
CA CYS A 100 6.17 -5.86 12.21
C CYS A 100 5.32 -4.90 13.04
N GLU A 101 5.25 -3.65 12.60
CA GLU A 101 4.45 -2.60 13.19
C GLU A 101 3.76 -1.76 12.13
N LEU A 102 2.62 -1.19 12.49
CA LEU A 102 1.95 -0.20 11.66
C LEU A 102 2.64 1.14 11.84
N GLU A 103 3.19 1.69 10.76
CA GLU A 103 3.75 3.03 10.69
C GLU A 103 2.74 3.96 10.01
N PRO A 104 2.09 4.88 10.76
CA PRO A 104 1.16 5.83 10.17
C PRO A 104 1.92 6.79 9.25
N MET A 105 1.53 6.84 7.98
CA MET A 105 2.06 7.84 7.05
C MET A 105 1.07 9.01 6.91
N SER A 106 1.54 10.13 6.37
CA SER A 106 0.69 11.30 6.17
C SER A 106 -0.31 11.07 5.02
N GLY A 107 -1.52 11.62 5.18
CA GLY A 107 -2.52 11.65 4.11
C GLY A 107 -3.21 10.30 3.86
N SER A 108 -3.14 9.81 2.62
CA SER A 108 -3.84 8.61 2.15
C SER A 108 -2.90 7.42 1.99
N GLN A 109 -1.87 7.33 2.83
CA GLN A 109 -0.89 6.24 2.86
C GLN A 109 -0.74 5.70 4.28
N ALA A 110 -0.43 4.42 4.39
CA ALA A 110 0.02 3.79 5.62
C ALA A 110 0.95 2.63 5.25
N GLN A 111 1.94 2.37 6.11
CA GLN A 111 2.92 1.31 5.87
C GLN A 111 2.82 0.29 7.00
N TYR A 112 2.85 -0.99 6.66
CA TYR A 112 3.11 -2.05 7.61
C TYR A 112 4.59 -2.42 7.48
N ARG A 113 5.41 -1.86 8.37
CA ARG A 113 6.86 -2.01 8.37
C ARG A 113 7.22 -3.26 9.15
N CYS A 114 8.18 -4.02 8.63
CA CYS A 114 8.73 -5.21 9.23
C CYS A 114 10.25 -5.05 9.35
N THR A 115 10.77 -5.19 10.56
CA THR A 115 12.20 -5.32 10.82
C THR A 115 12.56 -6.79 10.87
N MET A 116 13.47 -7.18 9.98
CA MET A 116 13.91 -8.54 9.75
C MET A 116 15.37 -8.69 10.18
N GLN A 117 15.81 -9.92 10.46
CA GLN A 117 17.22 -10.22 10.69
C GLN A 117 17.78 -11.01 9.51
N VAL A 118 18.72 -10.43 8.78
CA VAL A 118 19.40 -11.08 7.65
C VAL A 118 20.89 -11.13 7.98
N ASP A 119 21.42 -12.33 8.18
CA ASP A 119 22.82 -12.58 8.58
C ASP A 119 23.28 -11.74 9.79
N GLY A 120 22.42 -11.63 10.81
CA GLY A 120 22.71 -10.90 12.05
C GLY A 120 22.61 -9.37 11.93
N LYS A 121 22.13 -8.85 10.79
CA LYS A 121 21.84 -7.41 10.61
C LYS A 121 20.34 -7.18 10.52
N ALA A 122 19.87 -6.17 11.24
CA ALA A 122 18.51 -5.67 11.11
C ALA A 122 18.33 -5.02 9.73
N MET A 123 17.28 -5.43 9.00
CA MET A 123 16.88 -4.85 7.72
C MET A 123 15.40 -4.52 7.76
N ASP A 124 15.04 -3.32 7.33
CA ASP A 124 13.65 -2.88 7.25
C ASP A 124 13.09 -3.12 5.85
N SER A 125 11.89 -3.67 5.79
CA SER A 125 11.06 -3.76 4.59
C SER A 125 9.59 -3.69 5.01
N GLY A 126 8.68 -3.32 4.12
CA GLY A 126 7.28 -3.26 4.51
C GLY A 126 6.32 -3.28 3.34
N VAL A 127 5.05 -3.48 3.64
CA VAL A 127 3.97 -3.32 2.67
C VAL A 127 3.48 -1.89 2.74
N LEU A 128 3.71 -1.14 1.66
CA LEU A 128 3.14 0.19 1.49
C LEU A 128 1.71 0.05 0.98
N VAL A 129 0.75 0.54 1.76
CA VAL A 129 -0.64 0.65 1.35
C VAL A 129 -0.97 2.12 1.06
N THR A 130 -1.52 2.35 -0.12
CA THR A 130 -2.01 3.67 -0.53
C THR A 130 -3.50 3.54 -0.78
N TRP A 131 -4.30 4.20 0.05
CA TRP A 131 -5.75 4.23 -0.16
C TRP A 131 -6.11 5.32 -1.15
N SER A 132 -6.99 4.98 -2.08
CA SER A 132 -7.70 5.95 -2.89
C SER A 132 -9.20 5.63 -2.81
N PRO A 133 -10.08 6.64 -2.66
CA PRO A 133 -11.54 6.42 -2.56
C PRO A 133 -12.14 5.65 -3.74
N ARG A 134 -11.43 5.54 -4.86
CA ARG A 134 -11.85 4.83 -6.08
C ARG A 134 -11.06 3.54 -6.36
N LYS A 135 -10.10 3.12 -5.51
CA LYS A 135 -9.13 2.06 -5.85
C LYS A 135 -8.80 1.16 -4.64
N GLY A 136 -8.22 -0.01 -4.90
CA GLY A 136 -7.70 -0.90 -3.85
C GLY A 136 -6.50 -0.28 -3.11
N THR A 137 -5.97 -1.01 -2.13
CA THR A 137 -5.06 -0.45 -1.12
C THR A 137 -3.63 -0.94 -1.19
N ALA A 138 -3.40 -2.17 -1.63
CA ALA A 138 -2.09 -2.77 -1.80
C ALA A 138 -1.81 -3.00 -3.29
N SER A 139 -0.56 -3.10 -3.68
CA SER A 139 -0.20 -3.49 -5.04
C SER A 139 0.62 -4.76 -4.97
N LEU A 140 0.24 -5.75 -5.78
CA LEU A 140 0.97 -6.99 -5.93
C LEU A 140 2.31 -6.66 -6.59
N VAL A 141 2.30 -6.07 -7.79
CA VAL A 141 3.51 -5.86 -8.59
C VAL A 141 4.47 -4.83 -7.95
N MET A 142 3.97 -3.79 -7.31
CA MET A 142 4.80 -2.79 -6.62
C MET A 142 5.40 -3.28 -5.30
N GLN A 143 4.98 -4.45 -4.79
CA GLN A 143 5.60 -5.04 -3.61
C GLN A 143 6.88 -5.82 -3.92
N LEU A 144 7.09 -6.23 -5.18
CA LEU A 144 8.32 -6.94 -5.60
C LEU A 144 9.62 -6.14 -5.40
N PRO A 145 9.68 -4.83 -5.71
CA PRO A 145 10.83 -4.00 -5.38
C PRO A 145 11.31 -4.12 -3.92
N GLU A 146 10.40 -4.22 -2.96
CA GLU A 146 10.76 -4.38 -1.55
C GLU A 146 11.40 -5.75 -1.28
N LEU A 147 10.92 -6.80 -1.94
CA LEU A 147 11.54 -8.13 -1.87
C LEU A 147 12.91 -8.19 -2.58
N TRP A 148 13.05 -7.54 -3.72
CA TRP A 148 14.33 -7.47 -4.46
C TRP A 148 15.39 -6.70 -3.69
N LYS A 149 14.99 -5.64 -2.97
CA LYS A 149 15.85 -4.88 -2.06
C LYS A 149 16.44 -5.78 -0.97
N LEU A 150 15.62 -6.64 -0.36
CA LEU A 150 16.05 -7.61 0.65
C LEU A 150 17.03 -8.63 0.07
N GLU A 151 16.72 -9.21 -1.09
CA GLU A 151 17.63 -10.13 -1.80
C GLU A 151 18.98 -9.45 -2.11
N TYR A 152 18.95 -8.20 -2.54
CA TYR A 152 20.15 -7.45 -2.88
C TYR A 152 21.03 -7.16 -1.65
N MET A 153 20.43 -6.72 -0.54
CA MET A 153 21.16 -6.49 0.71
C MET A 153 21.78 -7.79 1.25
N GLU A 154 21.04 -8.90 1.16
CA GLU A 154 21.55 -10.21 1.54
C GLU A 154 22.74 -10.64 0.65
N GLN A 155 22.65 -10.42 -0.65
CA GLN A 155 23.73 -10.80 -1.60
C GLN A 155 24.98 -9.93 -1.42
N THR A 156 24.80 -8.63 -1.21
CA THR A 156 25.91 -7.67 -1.12
C THR A 156 26.47 -7.50 0.28
N LYS A 157 25.75 -7.97 1.31
CA LYS A 157 26.07 -7.79 2.75
C LYS A 157 26.15 -6.31 3.18
N GLN A 158 25.63 -5.40 2.36
CA GLN A 158 25.66 -3.95 2.56
C GLN A 158 24.25 -3.39 2.77
N PRO A 159 24.07 -2.35 3.60
CA PRO A 159 22.81 -1.64 3.67
C PRO A 159 22.50 -0.96 2.33
N LEU A 160 21.22 -0.81 2.01
CA LEU A 160 20.79 -0.04 0.85
C LEU A 160 21.18 1.43 1.01
N GLY A 161 22.14 1.87 0.20
CA GLY A 161 22.30 3.28 -0.13
C GLY A 161 21.37 3.68 -1.28
N GLU A 162 21.31 4.97 -1.60
CA GLU A 162 20.47 5.50 -2.70
C GLU A 162 20.69 4.79 -4.04
N LEU A 163 21.94 4.43 -4.36
CA LEU A 163 22.26 3.67 -5.58
C LEU A 163 21.83 2.21 -5.50
N GLY A 164 21.94 1.61 -4.31
CA GLY A 164 21.63 0.20 -4.08
C GLY A 164 20.16 -0.10 -4.35
N GLU A 165 19.24 0.84 -4.11
CA GLU A 165 17.82 0.66 -4.41
C GLU A 165 17.58 0.45 -5.91
N PHE A 166 18.24 1.26 -6.74
CA PHE A 166 18.11 1.16 -8.19
C PHE A 166 18.80 -0.10 -8.73
N GLU A 167 19.95 -0.47 -8.16
CA GLU A 167 20.65 -1.71 -8.49
C GLU A 167 19.81 -2.94 -8.14
N ALA A 168 19.18 -2.96 -6.96
CA ALA A 168 18.28 -4.01 -6.53
C ALA A 168 17.08 -4.16 -7.47
N ILE A 169 16.44 -3.05 -7.85
CA ILE A 169 15.30 -3.07 -8.78
C ILE A 169 15.72 -3.57 -10.16
N ILE A 170 16.86 -3.13 -10.70
CA ILE A 170 17.36 -3.61 -11.99
C ILE A 170 17.66 -5.10 -11.93
N ALA A 171 18.35 -5.57 -10.88
CA ALA A 171 18.66 -6.98 -10.69
C ALA A 171 17.38 -7.82 -10.57
N GLY A 172 16.43 -7.37 -9.77
CA GLY A 172 15.14 -8.01 -9.57
C GLY A 172 14.30 -8.11 -10.84
N VAL A 173 14.12 -7.01 -11.57
CA VAL A 173 13.43 -7.04 -12.87
C VAL A 173 14.16 -7.97 -13.84
N THR A 174 15.49 -7.92 -13.91
CA THR A 174 16.26 -8.79 -14.83
C THR A 174 16.07 -10.28 -14.50
N LYS A 175 16.02 -10.62 -13.20
CA LYS A 175 15.83 -11.99 -12.71
C LYS A 175 14.40 -12.50 -12.93
N ASP A 176 13.40 -11.70 -12.58
CA ASP A 176 12.01 -12.16 -12.48
C ASP A 176 11.18 -11.85 -13.74
N ARG A 177 11.71 -11.11 -14.72
CA ARG A 177 10.97 -10.66 -15.92
C ARG A 177 10.27 -11.80 -16.67
N SER A 178 10.96 -12.92 -16.92
CA SER A 178 10.38 -14.02 -17.68
C SER A 178 9.17 -14.63 -16.96
N THR A 179 9.24 -14.77 -15.63
CA THR A 179 8.13 -15.22 -14.80
C THR A 179 6.99 -14.19 -14.77
N LEU A 180 7.31 -12.90 -14.65
CA LEU A 180 6.32 -11.83 -14.71
C LEU A 180 5.56 -11.82 -16.04
N GLU A 181 6.28 -11.92 -17.16
CA GLU A 181 5.71 -11.95 -18.51
C GLU A 181 4.91 -13.24 -18.77
N LYS A 182 5.36 -14.40 -18.28
CA LYS A 182 4.61 -15.67 -18.28
C LYS A 182 3.21 -15.51 -17.67
N TYR A 183 3.06 -14.65 -16.67
CA TYR A 183 1.79 -14.38 -15.98
C TYR A 183 1.06 -13.12 -16.47
N GLY A 184 1.48 -12.53 -17.59
CA GLY A 184 0.84 -11.36 -18.19
C GLY A 184 1.22 -10.01 -17.59
N VAL A 185 2.19 -9.99 -16.66
CA VAL A 185 2.73 -8.75 -16.10
C VAL A 185 3.81 -8.21 -17.04
N THR A 186 3.40 -7.34 -17.95
CA THR A 186 4.25 -6.77 -19.01
C THR A 186 5.01 -5.50 -18.59
N GLY A 187 4.79 -5.03 -17.37
CA GLY A 187 5.39 -3.79 -16.89
C GLY A 187 5.03 -3.45 -15.45
N PHE A 188 5.28 -2.20 -15.11
CA PHE A 188 5.09 -1.63 -13.78
C PHE A 188 4.05 -0.51 -13.80
N ILE A 189 3.20 -0.46 -12.78
CA ILE A 189 2.25 0.65 -12.56
C ILE A 189 2.72 1.41 -11.34
N GLY A 190 2.96 2.71 -11.50
CA GLY A 190 3.35 3.57 -10.38
C GLY A 190 2.23 3.76 -9.34
N ASN A 191 2.65 4.13 -8.14
CA ASN A 191 1.73 4.30 -7.00
C ASN A 191 0.81 5.54 -7.12
N THR A 192 0.99 6.39 -8.13
CA THR A 192 0.08 7.53 -8.33
C THR A 192 -1.20 7.06 -9.04
N PRO A 193 -2.39 7.60 -8.69
CA PRO A 193 -3.65 7.18 -9.31
C PRO A 193 -3.69 7.32 -10.84
N THR A 194 -2.86 8.20 -11.42
CA THR A 194 -2.79 8.49 -12.86
C THR A 194 -1.68 7.72 -13.57
N SER A 195 -0.90 6.91 -12.86
CA SER A 195 0.18 6.12 -13.47
C SER A 195 -0.37 5.16 -14.51
N LYS A 196 0.20 5.22 -15.71
CA LYS A 196 0.02 4.21 -16.76
C LYS A 196 1.05 3.10 -16.57
N VAL A 197 0.76 1.92 -17.12
CA VAL A 197 1.73 0.84 -17.22
C VAL A 197 2.95 1.32 -18.02
N SER A 198 4.13 1.18 -17.43
CA SER A 198 5.41 1.33 -18.13
C SER A 198 5.99 -0.05 -18.36
N ASN A 199 6.25 -0.43 -19.60
CA ASN A 199 6.81 -1.75 -19.91
C ASN A 199 8.21 -1.93 -19.27
N TRP A 200 8.65 -3.18 -19.12
CA TRP A 200 9.90 -3.50 -18.44
C TRP A 200 11.14 -2.85 -19.06
N ASP A 201 11.20 -2.72 -20.39
CA ASP A 201 12.33 -2.08 -21.06
C ASP A 201 12.43 -0.59 -20.75
N THR A 202 11.29 0.11 -20.70
CA THR A 202 11.21 1.52 -20.30
C THR A 202 11.62 1.70 -18.84
N VAL A 203 11.14 0.80 -17.97
CA VAL A 203 11.50 0.79 -16.55
C VAL A 203 13.02 0.60 -16.40
N LEU A 204 13.58 -0.45 -16.98
CA LEU A 204 15.02 -0.76 -16.91
C LEU A 204 15.87 0.38 -17.47
N SER A 205 15.49 0.95 -18.61
CA SER A 205 16.18 2.08 -19.22
C SER A 205 16.23 3.29 -18.27
N LYS A 206 15.09 3.64 -17.68
CA LYS A 206 14.98 4.76 -16.72
C LYS A 206 15.88 4.56 -15.50
N TYR A 207 15.85 3.37 -14.88
CA TYR A 207 16.66 3.10 -13.70
C TYR A 207 18.16 3.06 -14.02
N LYS A 208 18.56 2.50 -15.16
CA LYS A 208 19.96 2.51 -15.62
C LYS A 208 20.47 3.93 -15.89
N GLN A 209 19.65 4.80 -16.46
CA GLN A 209 19.99 6.21 -16.68
C GLN A 209 20.21 6.95 -15.35
N ILE A 210 19.33 6.76 -14.37
CA ILE A 210 19.47 7.35 -13.03
C ILE A 210 20.79 6.91 -12.38
N LEU A 211 21.12 5.62 -12.45
CA LEU A 211 22.39 5.11 -11.92
C LEU A 211 23.60 5.73 -12.61
N ALA A 212 23.59 5.82 -13.94
CA ALA A 212 24.69 6.42 -14.69
C ALA A 212 24.89 7.90 -14.30
N GLN A 213 23.81 8.68 -14.23
CA GLN A 213 23.86 10.09 -13.82
C GLN A 213 24.41 10.24 -12.40
N ARG A 214 23.91 9.46 -11.45
CA ARG A 214 24.32 9.56 -10.04
C ARG A 214 25.74 9.08 -9.78
N ARG A 215 26.25 8.12 -10.55
CA ARG A 215 27.66 7.70 -10.49
C ARG A 215 28.58 8.81 -11.02
N ASN A 216 28.22 9.46 -12.13
CA ASN A 216 29.01 10.56 -12.69
C ASN A 216 29.07 11.79 -11.76
N LEU A 217 28.03 12.03 -10.96
CA LEU A 217 28.02 13.11 -9.96
C LEU A 217 28.89 12.82 -8.74
N LYS A 218 29.28 11.56 -8.48
CA LYS A 218 30.18 11.20 -7.37
C LYS A 218 31.66 11.24 -7.76
N THR A 219 31.96 11.30 -9.06
CA THR A 219 33.33 11.33 -9.61
C THR A 219 33.86 12.74 -9.88
N ASN A 220 33.03 13.78 -9.71
CA ASN A 220 33.40 15.20 -9.79
C ASN A 220 33.32 15.84 -8.41
#